data_AF-A0A535UBL6-F1
#
_entry.id   AF-A0A535UBL6-F1
#
_cell.length_a   1.000
_cell.length_b   1.000
_cell.length_c   1.000
_cell.angle_alpha   90.00
_cell.angle_beta   90.00
_cell.angle_gamma   90.00
#
_symmetry.space_group_name_H-M   'P 1'
#
loop_
_entity.id
_entity.type
_entity.pdbx_description
1 polymer ?
#
loop_
_entity_poly.entity_id
_entity_poly.type
_entity_poly.pdbx_seq_one_letter_code
_entity_poly.pdbx_strand_id
1 'polypeptide(L)'
;MSGRRGWTFPWYSSHGNDFNNDFQVTIDESRAPAVYNYRSREEHEQAGSGSFPTEDQPIELPGLSCCLRDGDAIHHTYSTYARGTEIMGGSHYIVDLTVLGRQQEFERRL
;
A
#
# COMPACT_ATOMS: atom_id res chain seq x y z
N MET A 1 18.94 -5.25 3.93
CA MET A 1 19.24 -5.18 2.48
C MET A 1 19.72 -3.80 1.99
N SER A 2 19.55 -2.72 2.77
CA SER A 2 20.21 -1.43 2.49
C SER A 2 21.74 -1.56 2.62
N GLY A 3 22.50 -1.22 1.58
CA GLY A 3 23.97 -1.19 1.58
C GLY A 3 24.66 -1.84 0.38
N ARG A 4 24.04 -2.81 -0.31
CA ARG A 4 24.74 -3.60 -1.36
C ARG A 4 24.67 -3.04 -2.79
N ARG A 5 23.88 -1.99 -3.04
CA ARG A 5 23.65 -1.45 -4.39
C ARG A 5 24.14 0.00 -4.62
N GLY A 6 24.89 0.57 -3.66
CA GLY A 6 25.39 1.95 -3.77
C GLY A 6 24.29 3.03 -3.69
N TRP A 7 23.13 2.70 -3.15
CA TRP A 7 22.01 3.63 -2.98
C TRP A 7 22.33 4.64 -1.86
N THR A 8 22.10 5.93 -2.13
CA THR A 8 22.41 7.04 -1.22
C THR A 8 21.24 7.40 -0.28
N PHE A 9 20.08 6.80 -0.51
CA PHE A 9 18.88 6.98 0.30
C PHE A 9 18.56 5.69 1.07
N PRO A 10 17.91 5.80 2.24
CA PRO A 10 17.61 4.62 3.04
C PRO A 10 16.60 3.72 2.33
N TRP A 11 16.90 2.42 2.33
CA TRP A 11 16.00 1.38 1.84
C TRP A 11 15.43 0.59 2.99
N TYR A 12 14.11 0.50 3.02
CA TYR A 12 13.35 -0.23 4.01
C TYR A 12 12.65 -1.42 3.38
N SER A 13 12.34 -2.42 4.19
CA SER A 13 11.60 -3.62 3.80
C SER A 13 10.73 -4.04 4.98
N SER A 14 9.53 -4.53 4.68
CA SER A 14 8.62 -5.14 5.66
C SER A 14 8.96 -6.60 5.97
N HIS A 15 10.03 -7.16 5.40
CA HIS A 15 10.40 -8.55 5.66
C HIS A 15 10.63 -8.81 7.15
N GLY A 16 9.87 -9.76 7.70
CA GLY A 16 9.97 -10.17 9.10
C GLY A 16 9.19 -9.29 10.08
N ASN A 17 8.32 -8.39 9.62
CA ASN A 17 7.39 -7.64 10.47
C ASN A 17 5.93 -7.78 10.02
N ASP A 18 5.02 -7.15 10.75
CA ASP A 18 3.57 -7.16 10.57
C ASP A 18 3.03 -6.07 9.63
N PHE A 19 3.89 -5.19 9.11
CA PHE A 19 3.49 -4.03 8.30
C PHE A 19 2.54 -4.40 7.15
N ASN A 20 2.83 -5.47 6.40
CA ASN A 20 1.96 -5.89 5.30
C ASN A 20 0.58 -6.39 5.78
N ASN A 21 0.47 -6.93 7.00
CA ASN A 21 -0.79 -7.35 7.59
C ASN A 21 -1.60 -6.13 8.02
N ASP A 22 -0.97 -5.13 8.66
CA ASP A 22 -1.62 -3.88 9.09
C ASP A 22 -2.22 -3.11 7.91
N PHE A 23 -1.58 -3.19 6.74
CA PHE A 23 -2.05 -2.56 5.50
C PHE A 23 -2.94 -3.49 4.64
N GLN A 24 -3.30 -4.67 5.14
CA GLN A 24 -4.22 -5.62 4.50
C GLN A 24 -3.75 -6.08 3.10
N VAL A 25 -2.43 -6.20 2.92
CA VAL A 25 -1.82 -6.73 1.69
C VAL A 25 -1.27 -8.14 1.85
N THR A 26 -1.11 -8.63 3.08
CA THR A 26 -0.95 -10.06 3.37
C THR A 26 -2.29 -10.69 3.71
N ILE A 27 -2.68 -11.74 3.00
CA ILE A 27 -3.84 -12.56 3.36
C ILE A 27 -3.35 -13.80 4.12
N ASP A 28 -3.66 -13.83 5.41
CA ASP A 28 -3.34 -14.92 6.34
C ASP A 28 -4.45 -15.05 7.41
N GLU A 29 -5.42 -15.91 7.12
CA GLU A 29 -6.57 -16.20 7.99
C GLU A 29 -6.19 -16.93 9.28
N SER A 30 -4.96 -17.44 9.38
CA SER A 30 -4.46 -17.97 10.66
C SER A 30 -4.17 -16.86 11.67
N ARG A 31 -4.04 -15.59 11.22
CA ARG A 31 -3.70 -14.43 12.05
C ARG A 31 -4.87 -13.46 12.21
N ALA A 32 -5.63 -13.18 11.15
CA ALA A 32 -6.76 -12.26 11.18
C ALA A 32 -7.78 -12.57 10.06
N PRO A 33 -9.06 -12.18 10.21
CA PRO A 33 -10.04 -12.33 9.14
C PRO A 33 -9.56 -11.67 7.84
N ALA A 34 -9.74 -12.38 6.71
CA ALA A 34 -9.29 -11.88 5.42
C ALA A 34 -10.10 -10.67 4.96
N VAL A 35 -9.41 -9.54 4.82
CA VAL A 35 -9.92 -8.30 4.23
C VAL A 35 -8.93 -7.83 3.18
N TYR A 36 -9.43 -7.45 2.01
CA TYR A 36 -8.64 -6.87 0.94
C TYR A 36 -9.48 -5.87 0.17
N ASN A 37 -8.88 -4.78 -0.32
CA ASN A 37 -9.59 -3.78 -1.11
C ASN A 37 -10.93 -3.33 -0.48
N TYR A 38 -10.90 -3.07 0.83
CA TYR A 38 -12.03 -2.62 1.66
C TYR A 38 -13.21 -3.60 1.77
N ARG A 39 -13.00 -4.88 1.46
CA ARG A 39 -14.03 -5.92 1.55
C ARG A 39 -13.50 -7.17 2.23
N SER A 40 -14.35 -7.79 3.02
CA SER A 40 -14.18 -9.18 3.47
C SER A 40 -14.24 -10.15 2.29
N ARG A 41 -13.79 -11.39 2.53
CA ARG A 41 -13.98 -12.49 1.57
C ARG A 41 -15.44 -12.63 1.12
N GLU A 42 -16.37 -12.67 2.06
CA GLU A 42 -17.79 -12.86 1.77
C GLU A 42 -18.33 -11.75 0.87
N GLU A 43 -17.98 -10.49 1.16
CA GLU A 43 -18.38 -9.35 0.31
C GLU A 43 -17.78 -9.42 -1.09
N HIS A 44 -16.55 -9.94 -1.22
CA HIS A 44 -15.93 -10.16 -2.52
C HIS A 44 -16.66 -11.23 -3.34
N GLU A 45 -17.05 -12.34 -2.70
CA GLU A 45 -17.85 -13.42 -3.29
C GLU A 45 -19.22 -12.89 -3.75
N GLN A 46 -19.93 -12.17 -2.88
CA GLN A 46 -21.23 -11.57 -3.18
C GLN A 46 -21.16 -10.55 -4.33
N ALA A 47 -20.09 -9.75 -4.40
CA ALA A 47 -19.88 -8.76 -5.44
C ALA A 47 -19.40 -9.37 -6.78
N GLY A 48 -19.07 -10.66 -6.82
CA GLY A 48 -18.53 -11.32 -8.01
C GLY A 48 -17.20 -10.72 -8.47
N SER A 49 -16.37 -10.26 -7.53
CA SER A 49 -15.13 -9.49 -7.80
C SER A 49 -13.99 -10.29 -8.44
N GLY A 50 -14.25 -11.54 -8.84
CA GLY A 50 -13.24 -12.57 -9.10
C GLY A 50 -12.93 -13.39 -7.84
N SER A 51 -12.04 -14.37 -8.00
CA SER A 51 -11.64 -15.25 -6.89
C SER A 51 -10.81 -14.47 -5.86
N PHE A 52 -11.30 -14.43 -4.63
CA PHE A 52 -10.50 -14.04 -3.48
C PHE A 52 -9.47 -15.15 -3.18
N PRO A 53 -8.21 -14.86 -2.85
CA PRO A 53 -7.24 -15.91 -2.58
C PRO A 53 -7.61 -16.69 -1.32
N THR A 54 -7.87 -17.98 -1.48
CA THR A 54 -8.26 -18.90 -0.40
C THR A 54 -7.21 -19.97 -0.11
N GLU A 55 -6.28 -20.21 -1.03
CA GLU A 55 -5.23 -21.22 -0.93
C GLU A 55 -3.85 -20.55 -0.85
N ASP A 56 -2.83 -21.32 -0.46
CA ASP A 56 -1.42 -20.90 -0.38
C ASP A 56 -1.15 -19.66 0.49
N GLN A 57 -1.93 -19.48 1.56
CA GLN A 57 -1.67 -18.44 2.56
C GLN A 57 -0.43 -18.80 3.42
N PRO A 58 0.39 -17.82 3.83
CA PRO A 58 0.23 -16.38 3.58
C PRO A 58 0.56 -15.99 2.14
N ILE A 59 -0.30 -15.16 1.55
CA ILE A 59 -0.11 -14.62 0.20
C ILE A 59 -0.04 -13.10 0.24
N GLU A 60 0.87 -12.54 -0.54
CA GLU A 60 1.05 -11.09 -0.69
C GLU A 60 0.30 -10.58 -1.93
N LEU A 61 -0.49 -9.55 -1.74
CA LEU A 61 -1.30 -8.91 -2.76
C LEU A 61 -0.83 -7.48 -3.05
N PRO A 62 -1.14 -6.93 -4.24
CA PRO A 62 -0.80 -5.56 -4.56
C PRO A 62 -1.50 -4.54 -3.65
N GLY A 63 -0.72 -3.63 -3.07
CA GLY A 63 -1.23 -2.42 -2.44
C GLY A 63 -0.22 -1.29 -2.48
N LEU A 64 -0.74 -0.07 -2.48
CA LEU A 64 0.03 1.15 -2.34
C LEU A 64 -0.67 2.04 -1.32
N SER A 65 0.13 2.58 -0.41
CA SER A 65 -0.32 3.49 0.64
C SER A 65 0.56 4.72 0.69
N CYS A 66 -0.05 5.89 0.94
CA CYS A 66 0.67 7.12 1.22
C CYS A 66 0.42 7.52 2.66
N CYS A 67 1.48 7.94 3.35
CA CYS A 67 1.41 8.43 4.71
C CYS A 67 2.00 9.85 4.79
N LEU A 68 1.38 10.70 5.60
CA LEU A 68 1.93 12.00 5.99
C LEU A 68 2.46 11.91 7.42
N ARG A 69 3.70 12.34 7.62
CA ARG A 69 4.26 12.52 8.96
C ARG A 69 4.10 13.97 9.40
N ASP A 70 3.49 14.18 10.56
CA ASP A 70 3.39 15.47 11.24
C ASP A 70 3.93 15.33 12.66
N GLY A 71 5.17 15.80 12.89
CA GLY A 71 5.91 15.54 14.12
C GLY A 71 6.08 14.04 14.38
N ASP A 72 5.50 13.57 15.48
CA ASP A 72 5.48 12.15 15.87
C ASP A 72 4.23 11.40 15.39
N ALA A 73 3.25 12.10 14.81
CA ALA A 73 2.05 11.49 14.23
C ALA A 73 2.30 11.02 12.79
N ILE A 74 1.74 9.85 12.47
CA ILE A 74 1.69 9.30 11.11
C ILE A 74 0.22 9.18 10.72
N HIS A 75 -0.16 9.85 9.63
CA HIS A 75 -1.49 9.79 9.07
C HIS A 75 -1.46 8.93 7.81
N HIS A 76 -2.32 7.92 7.74
CA HIS A 76 -2.55 7.16 6.51
C HIS A 76 -3.56 7.92 5.65
N THR A 77 -3.11 8.48 4.53
CA THR A 77 -3.87 9.50 3.79
C THR A 77 -4.45 8.99 2.49
N TYR A 78 -3.92 7.89 1.96
CA TYR A 78 -4.39 7.27 0.73
C TYR A 78 -4.00 5.79 0.71
N SER A 79 -4.89 4.95 0.19
CA SER A 79 -4.56 3.59 -0.21
C SER A 79 -5.32 3.14 -1.45
N THR A 80 -4.64 2.33 -2.25
CA THR A 80 -5.22 1.62 -3.39
C THR A 80 -4.70 0.19 -3.43
N TYR A 81 -5.53 -0.71 -3.94
CA TYR A 81 -5.32 -2.15 -3.92
C TYR A 81 -5.68 -2.76 -5.28
N ALA A 82 -5.34 -4.04 -5.46
CA ALA A 82 -5.69 -4.80 -6.65
C ALA A 82 -5.27 -4.07 -7.93
N ARG A 83 -6.17 -3.98 -8.92
CA ARG A 83 -5.91 -3.30 -10.18
C ARG A 83 -5.71 -1.78 -10.03
N GLY A 84 -6.05 -1.21 -8.87
CA GLY A 84 -5.75 0.18 -8.56
C GLY A 84 -4.25 0.49 -8.56
N THR A 85 -3.38 -0.51 -8.35
CA THR A 85 -1.92 -0.34 -8.46
C THR A 85 -1.41 -0.38 -9.90
N GLU A 86 -2.24 -0.77 -10.90
CA GLU A 86 -1.83 -0.83 -12.32
C GLU A 86 -1.68 0.56 -12.94
N ILE A 87 -2.38 1.57 -12.42
CA ILE A 87 -2.45 2.94 -12.99
C ILE A 87 -1.18 3.75 -12.70
N MET A 88 -0.19 3.13 -12.05
CA MET A 88 1.11 3.74 -11.74
C MET A 88 1.88 4.01 -13.04
N GLY A 89 1.69 5.21 -13.60
CA GLY A 89 2.44 5.73 -14.74
C GLY A 89 3.87 6.13 -14.35
N GLY A 90 4.34 7.26 -14.88
CA GLY A 90 5.64 7.82 -14.48
C GLY A 90 5.69 8.22 -12.99
N SER A 91 6.89 8.54 -12.50
CA SER A 91 7.13 8.92 -11.10
C SER A 91 6.22 10.05 -10.57
N HIS A 92 5.77 10.96 -11.44
CA HIS A 92 4.86 12.04 -11.07
C HIS A 92 3.51 11.55 -10.53
N TYR A 93 2.99 10.43 -11.05
CA TYR A 93 1.74 9.86 -10.58
C TYR A 93 1.82 9.40 -9.13
N ILE A 94 2.99 8.94 -8.69
CA ILE A 94 3.20 8.48 -7.32
C ILE A 94 3.15 9.67 -6.35
N VAL A 95 3.82 10.78 -6.69
CA VAL A 95 3.84 11.96 -5.81
C VAL A 95 2.50 12.70 -5.78
N ASP A 96 1.70 12.61 -6.85
CA ASP A 96 0.34 13.19 -6.91
C ASP A 96 -0.64 12.53 -5.92
N LEU A 97 -0.39 11.27 -5.53
CA LEU A 97 -1.20 10.57 -4.53
C LEU A 97 -0.87 10.99 -3.09
N THR A 98 0.25 11.69 -2.89
CA THR A 98 0.67 12.17 -1.57
C THR A 98 0.00 13.50 -1.24
N VAL A 99 -0.24 13.77 0.05
CA VAL A 99 -0.86 15.03 0.50
C VAL A 99 -0.11 16.28 0.02
N LEU A 100 1.21 16.20 -0.11
CA LEU A 100 2.04 17.33 -0.51
C LEU A 100 2.17 17.49 -2.03
N GLY A 101 1.65 16.54 -2.81
CA GLY A 101 1.72 16.56 -4.26
C GLY A 101 3.16 16.67 -4.78
N ARG A 102 3.32 17.40 -5.89
CA ARG A 102 4.61 17.58 -6.58
C ARG A 102 5.50 18.65 -5.96
N GLN A 103 4.91 19.55 -5.17
CA GLN A 103 5.58 20.74 -4.62
C GLN A 103 6.31 21.58 -5.69
N GLN A 104 5.69 21.83 -6.84
CA GLN A 104 6.30 22.71 -7.84
C GLN A 104 6.32 24.16 -7.35
N GLU A 105 7.25 24.97 -7.85
CA GLU A 105 7.42 26.36 -7.37
C GLU A 105 6.13 27.20 -7.46
N PHE A 106 5.30 26.97 -8.48
CA PHE A 106 4.03 27.67 -8.64
C PHE A 106 2.94 27.19 -7.66
N GLU A 107 3.05 25.99 -7.10
CA GLU A 107 2.09 25.41 -6.15
C GLU A 107 2.31 25.94 -4.72
N ARG A 108 3.49 26.51 -4.43
CA ARG A 108 3.88 27.02 -3.11
C ARG A 108 3.49 28.49 -2.84
N ARG A 109 2.76 29.13 -3.76
CA ARG A 109 2.41 30.56 -3.70
C ARG A 109 0.95 30.83 -3.28
N LEU A 110 0.26 29.84 -2.76
CA LEU A 110 -1.06 29.97 -2.11
C LEU A 110 -0.88 29.82 -0.59
#